data_AF-A0ABD1QQQ0-F1
#
_entry.id   AF-A0ABD1QQQ0-F1
#
_cell.length_a   1.000
_cell.length_b   1.000
_cell.length_c   1.000
_cell.angle_alpha   90.00
_cell.angle_beta   90.00
_cell.angle_gamma   90.00
#
_symmetry.space_group_name_H-M   'P 1'
#
loop_
_entity.id
_entity.type
_entity.pdbx_description
1 polymer ?
#
loop_
_entity_poly.entity_id
_entity_poly.type
_entity_poly.pdbx_seq_one_letter_code
_entity_poly.pdbx_strand_id
1 'polypeptide(L)'
;MAMENDALTQINEQTMCMYGRIAAMRTAWTENNPGRRFLGCSYYGRPDACDYFKWVDPPLFHPRYKSVMNALLRNANREGDLEKKWKQIVLYHQIVLAVVVLITLVPYVL
;
A
#
# COMPACT_ATOMS: atom_id res chain seq x y z
N MET A 1 15.23 29.71 21.91
CA MET A 1 16.27 28.75 21.48
C MET A 1 16.09 27.33 22.05
N ALA A 2 15.27 27.06 23.08
CA ALA A 2 15.07 25.69 23.59
C ALA A 2 13.99 24.85 22.84
N MET A 3 13.10 25.48 22.07
CA MET A 3 11.96 24.79 21.43
C MET A 3 12.30 24.12 20.09
N GLU A 4 13.44 24.42 19.50
CA GLU A 4 13.83 23.91 18.17
C GLU A 4 14.62 22.61 18.25
N ASN A 5 15.19 22.31 19.43
CA ASN A 5 15.97 21.10 19.69
C ASN A 5 15.10 19.87 19.99
N ASP A 6 13.90 20.03 20.56
CA ASP A 6 13.00 18.90 20.87
C ASP A 6 12.44 18.24 19.58
N ALA A 7 12.11 19.05 18.58
CA ALA A 7 11.56 18.57 17.30
C ALA A 7 12.59 17.76 16.50
N LEU A 8 13.88 18.11 16.57
CA LEU A 8 14.97 17.40 15.91
C LEU A 8 15.42 16.14 16.69
N THR A 9 15.28 16.15 18.02
CA THR A 9 15.63 14.99 18.88
C THR A 9 14.63 13.84 18.66
N GLN A 10 13.35 14.15 18.44
CA GLN A 10 12.31 13.14 18.22
C GLN A 10 12.42 12.40 16.87
N ILE A 11 13.15 12.97 15.89
CA ILE A 11 13.36 12.34 14.58
C ILE A 11 14.45 11.25 14.63
N ASN A 12 15.27 11.23 15.70
CA ASN A 12 16.46 10.39 15.79
C ASN A 12 16.39 9.30 16.86
N GLU A 13 15.24 9.14 17.54
CA GLU A 13 15.01 7.99 18.42
C GLU A 13 14.69 6.74 17.58
N GLN A 14 15.71 5.91 17.35
CA GLN A 14 15.52 4.57 16.78
C GLN A 14 14.64 3.75 17.73
N THR A 15 13.34 3.71 17.45
CA THR A 15 12.39 2.96 18.26
C THR A 15 12.41 1.48 17.84
N MET A 16 12.41 0.57 18.80
CA MET A 16 12.42 -0.87 18.54
C MET A 16 11.00 -1.43 18.57
N CYS A 17 10.73 -2.42 17.71
CA CYS A 17 9.51 -3.20 17.75
C CYS A 17 9.60 -4.31 18.82
N MET A 18 8.50 -5.04 19.04
CA MET A 18 8.42 -6.12 20.06
C MET A 18 9.42 -7.26 19.83
N TYR A 19 9.92 -7.41 18.60
CA TYR A 19 10.93 -8.41 18.24
C TYR A 19 12.35 -7.83 18.20
N GLY A 20 12.58 -6.64 18.77
CA GLY A 20 13.90 -6.04 18.87
C GLY A 20 14.49 -5.59 17.52
N ARG A 21 13.65 -5.29 16.52
CA ARG A 21 14.07 -4.71 15.24
C ARG A 21 13.74 -3.23 15.21
N ILE A 22 14.51 -2.44 14.48
CA ILE A 22 14.23 -1.02 14.28
C ILE A 22 12.85 -0.87 13.62
N ALA A 23 11.97 -0.12 14.24
CA ALA A 23 10.66 0.23 13.71
C ALA A 23 10.82 1.16 12.50
N ALA A 24 10.05 0.90 11.46
CA ALA A 24 10.07 1.70 10.24
C ALA A 24 8.93 2.73 10.26
N MET A 25 9.23 3.96 9.84
CA MET A 25 8.22 4.97 9.60
C MET A 25 7.45 4.63 8.31
N ARG A 26 6.12 4.68 8.39
CA ARG A 26 5.19 4.35 7.31
C ARG A 26 4.07 5.37 7.27
N THR A 27 3.41 5.48 6.13
CA THR A 27 2.24 6.33 5.94
C THR A 27 1.00 5.45 5.84
N ALA A 28 -0.04 5.79 6.60
CA ALA A 28 -1.33 5.12 6.51
C ALA A 28 -2.06 5.60 5.25
N TRP A 29 -2.48 4.66 4.40
CA TRP A 29 -3.24 4.91 3.18
C TRP A 29 -4.68 4.39 3.31
N THR A 30 -5.30 4.63 4.47
CA THR A 30 -6.66 4.19 4.79
C THR A 30 -7.60 5.39 4.84
N GLU A 31 -8.89 5.17 4.56
CA GLU A 31 -9.87 6.27 4.58
C GLU A 31 -10.03 6.93 5.96
N ASN A 32 -9.71 6.19 7.03
CA ASN A 32 -9.79 6.68 8.40
C ASN A 32 -8.60 7.56 8.79
N ASN A 33 -7.40 7.26 8.29
CA ASN A 33 -6.16 7.95 8.65
C ASN A 33 -5.31 8.29 7.39
N PRO A 34 -5.86 8.96 6.37
CA PRO A 34 -5.19 9.10 5.09
C PRO A 34 -3.98 10.03 5.17
N GLY A 35 -2.78 9.53 4.85
CA GLY A 35 -1.55 10.32 4.88
C GLY A 35 -0.91 10.46 6.27
N ARG A 36 -1.48 9.86 7.32
CA ARG A 36 -0.95 9.97 8.69
C ARG A 36 0.22 9.00 8.89
N ARG A 37 1.35 9.48 9.42
CA ARG A 37 2.54 8.62 9.65
C ARG A 37 2.48 7.86 10.97
N PHE A 38 2.98 6.63 10.94
CA PHE A 38 3.15 5.76 12.09
C PHE A 38 4.50 5.04 12.05
N LEU A 39 5.03 4.67 13.21
CA LEU A 39 6.10 3.69 13.36
C LEU A 39 5.46 2.31 13.49
N GLY A 40 5.92 1.36 12.68
CA GLY A 40 5.49 -0.03 12.75
C GLY A 40 6.68 -0.98 12.70
N CYS A 41 6.44 -2.27 12.94
CA CYS A 41 7.46 -3.30 12.71
C CYS A 41 8.11 -3.11 11.31
N SER A 42 9.42 -3.33 11.18
CA SER A 42 10.08 -3.31 9.87
C SER A 42 9.43 -4.31 8.90
N TYR A 43 8.86 -5.40 9.42
CA TYR A 43 8.12 -6.41 8.66
C TYR A 43 6.61 -6.18 8.59
N TYR A 44 6.09 -5.04 9.06
CA TYR A 44 4.66 -4.72 9.06
C TYR A 44 3.93 -5.14 7.76
N GLY A 45 2.81 -5.85 7.91
CA GLY A 45 2.02 -6.41 6.81
C GLY A 45 2.46 -7.81 6.33
N ARG A 46 3.53 -8.37 6.91
CA ARG A 46 3.96 -9.76 6.67
C ARG A 46 3.47 -10.70 7.77
N PRO A 47 3.38 -12.02 7.51
CA PRO A 47 2.98 -13.00 8.51
C PRO A 47 3.89 -13.07 9.75
N ASP A 48 5.14 -12.66 9.64
CA ASP A 48 6.17 -12.68 10.70
C ASP A 48 6.37 -11.31 11.38
N ALA A 49 5.47 -10.36 11.12
CA ALA A 49 5.47 -9.05 11.77
C ALA A 49 4.87 -9.14 13.19
N CYS A 50 5.45 -8.41 14.14
CA CYS A 50 4.77 -8.13 15.40
C CYS A 50 3.82 -6.93 15.25
N ASP A 51 2.84 -6.81 16.16
CA ASP A 51 1.83 -5.75 16.16
C ASP A 51 2.30 -4.40 16.74
N TYR A 52 3.62 -4.17 16.80
CA TYR A 52 4.16 -2.88 17.20
C TYR A 52 3.63 -1.77 16.29
N PHE A 53 3.03 -0.75 16.90
CA PHE A 53 2.43 0.40 16.23
C PHE A 53 2.46 1.64 17.11
N LYS A 54 2.90 2.78 16.57
CA LYS A 54 2.85 4.09 17.25
C LYS A 54 2.60 5.21 16.25
N TRP A 55 1.61 6.07 16.51
CA TRP A 55 1.39 7.25 15.68
C TRP A 55 2.52 8.27 15.84
N VAL A 56 3.01 8.81 14.72
CA VAL A 56 4.01 9.90 14.69
C VAL A 56 3.27 11.23 14.61
N ASP A 57 2.39 11.36 13.62
CA ASP A 57 1.60 12.57 13.45
C ASP A 57 0.36 12.53 14.36
N PRO A 58 -0.14 13.68 14.83
CA PRO A 58 -1.43 13.75 15.50
C PRO A 58 -2.58 13.36 14.56
N PRO A 59 -3.79 13.10 15.09
CA PRO A 59 -4.96 12.87 14.25
C PRO A 59 -5.19 14.02 13.27
N LEU A 60 -5.72 13.70 12.08
CA LEU A 60 -6.05 14.72 11.09
C LEU A 60 -7.27 15.51 11.55
N PHE A 61 -7.07 16.79 11.88
CA PHE A 61 -8.14 17.63 12.41
C PHE A 61 -9.00 18.29 11.33
N HIS A 62 -8.52 18.39 10.08
CA HIS A 62 -9.24 19.13 9.04
C HIS A 62 -10.04 18.20 8.12
N PRO A 63 -11.39 18.28 8.11
CA PRO A 63 -12.23 17.43 7.26
C PRO A 63 -11.97 17.56 5.75
N ARG A 64 -11.58 18.76 5.29
CA ARG A 64 -11.25 19.02 3.88
C ARG A 64 -9.99 18.29 3.45
N TYR A 65 -8.96 18.26 4.30
CA TYR A 65 -7.75 17.48 3.99
C TYR A 65 -8.09 16.00 3.86
N LYS A 66 -8.86 15.46 4.83
CA LYS A 66 -9.32 14.07 4.80
C LYS A 66 -10.13 13.76 3.54
N SER A 67 -11.04 14.63 3.12
CA SER A 67 -11.86 14.40 1.93
C SER A 67 -11.05 14.40 0.64
N VAL A 68 -10.12 15.35 0.48
CA VAL A 68 -9.20 15.40 -0.68
C VAL A 68 -8.32 14.16 -0.73
N MET A 69 -7.66 13.80 0.37
CA MET A 69 -6.80 12.62 0.41
C MET A 69 -7.58 11.33 0.13
N ASN A 70 -8.80 11.19 0.66
CA ASN A 70 -9.65 10.04 0.38
C ASN A 70 -10.09 9.98 -1.09
N ALA A 71 -10.33 11.13 -1.74
CA ALA A 71 -10.63 11.16 -3.16
C ALA A 71 -9.44 10.67 -4.00
N LEU A 72 -8.22 11.11 -3.68
CA LEU A 72 -7.01 10.64 -4.35
C LEU A 72 -6.79 9.14 -4.14
N LEU A 73 -6.94 8.65 -2.90
CA LEU A 73 -6.84 7.23 -2.57
C LEU A 73 -7.82 6.37 -3.39
N ARG A 74 -9.09 6.78 -3.48
CA ARG A 74 -10.10 6.05 -4.26
C ARG A 74 -9.77 6.03 -5.75
N ASN A 75 -9.26 7.14 -6.30
CA ASN A 75 -8.86 7.20 -7.70
C ASN A 75 -7.68 6.26 -7.98
N ALA A 76 -6.64 6.29 -7.15
CA ALA A 76 -5.48 5.39 -7.30
C ALA A 76 -5.88 3.91 -7.18
N ASN A 77 -6.76 3.57 -6.22
CA ASN A 77 -7.28 2.21 -6.09
C ASN A 77 -8.07 1.79 -7.33
N ARG A 78 -8.92 2.69 -7.85
CA ARG A 78 -9.72 2.45 -9.06
C ARG A 78 -8.82 2.18 -10.28
N GLU A 79 -7.75 2.95 -10.45
CA GLU A 79 -6.78 2.75 -11.53
C GLU A 79 -6.12 1.37 -11.44
N GLY A 80 -5.67 0.97 -10.25
CA GLY A 80 -5.09 -0.36 -10.02
C GLY A 80 -6.08 -1.50 -10.26
N ASP A 81 -7.35 -1.32 -9.90
CA ASP A 81 -8.40 -2.31 -10.16
C ASP A 81 -8.75 -2.43 -11.64
N LEU A 82 -8.76 -1.31 -12.37
CA LEU A 82 -8.94 -1.31 -13.83
C LEU A 82 -7.75 -2.00 -14.52
N GLU A 83 -6.53 -1.76 -14.08
CA GLU A 83 -5.35 -2.42 -14.61
C GLU A 83 -5.40 -3.94 -14.41
N LYS A 84 -5.79 -4.41 -13.21
CA LYS A 84 -5.98 -5.85 -12.93
C LYS A 84 -7.06 -6.47 -13.83
N LYS A 85 -8.22 -5.82 -13.92
CA LYS A 85 -9.32 -6.27 -14.80
C LYS A 85 -8.87 -6.33 -16.25
N TRP A 86 -8.11 -5.33 -16.70
CA TRP A 86 -7.63 -5.30 -18.07
C TRP A 86 -6.64 -6.42 -18.36
N LYS A 87 -5.66 -6.65 -17.47
CA LYS A 87 -4.75 -7.80 -17.56
C LYS A 87 -5.51 -9.12 -17.57
N GLN A 88 -6.56 -9.26 -16.76
CA GLN A 88 -7.39 -10.46 -16.75
C GLN A 88 -8.15 -10.65 -18.06
N ILE A 89 -8.73 -9.59 -18.63
CA ILE A 89 -9.44 -9.66 -19.92
C ILE A 89 -8.47 -10.01 -21.06
N VAL A 90 -7.29 -9.37 -21.10
CA VAL A 90 -6.25 -9.67 -22.09
C VAL A 90 -5.80 -11.12 -21.99
N LEU A 91 -5.49 -11.59 -20.77
CA LEU A 91 -5.10 -12.98 -20.53
C LEU A 91 -6.18 -13.97 -21.01
N TYR A 92 -7.45 -13.71 -20.67
CA TYR A 92 -8.58 -14.52 -21.11
C TYR A 92 -8.65 -14.59 -22.65
N HIS A 93 -8.59 -13.43 -23.33
CA HIS A 93 -8.63 -13.39 -24.79
C HIS A 93 -7.42 -14.09 -25.42
N GLN A 94 -6.22 -13.93 -24.86
CA GLN A 94 -5.02 -14.63 -25.33
C GLN A 94 -5.17 -16.16 -25.23
N ILE A 95 -5.72 -16.65 -24.11
CA ILE A 95 -5.98 -18.09 -23.92
C ILE A 95 -7.01 -18.60 -24.93
N VAL A 96 -8.13 -17.89 -25.11
CA VAL A 96 -9.18 -18.29 -26.07
C VAL A 96 -8.64 -18.33 -27.50
N LEU A 97 -7.91 -17.30 -27.92
CA LEU A 97 -7.28 -17.26 -29.25
C LEU A 97 -6.30 -18.42 -29.45
N ALA A 98 -5.46 -18.72 -28.45
CA ALA A 98 -4.54 -19.86 -28.52
C ALA A 98 -5.29 -21.20 -28.66
N VAL A 99 -6.36 -21.42 -27.89
CA VAL A 99 -7.18 -22.65 -27.97
C VAL A 99 -7.86 -22.78 -29.34
N VAL A 100 -8.43 -21.69 -29.87
CA VAL A 100 -9.06 -21.69 -31.20
C VAL A 100 -8.05 -22.06 -32.28
N VAL A 101 -6.85 -21.48 -32.23
CA VAL A 101 -5.75 -21.79 -33.16
C VAL A 101 -5.34 -23.26 -33.06
N LEU A 102 -5.26 -23.83 -31.85
CA LEU A 102 -4.95 -25.25 -31.68
C LEU A 102 -6.05 -26.14 -32.29
N ILE A 103 -7.33 -25.84 -32.04
CA ILE A 103 -8.46 -26.62 -32.58
C ILE A 103 -8.49 -26.57 -34.11
N THR A 104 -8.20 -25.42 -34.71
CA THR A 104 -8.23 -25.28 -36.17
C THR A 104 -6.98 -25.82 -36.85
N LEU A 105 -5.78 -25.71 -36.26
CA LEU A 105 -4.54 -26.10 -36.93
C LEU A 105 -4.14 -27.56 -36.70
N VAL A 106 -4.43 -28.14 -35.53
CA VAL A 106 -4.07 -29.53 -35.19
C VAL A 106 -4.63 -30.57 -36.18
N PRO A 107 -5.88 -30.47 -36.66
CA PRO A 107 -6.46 -31.44 -37.60
C PRO A 107 -5.81 -31.45 -39.00
N TYR A 108 -5.03 -30.43 -39.36
CA TYR A 108 -4.36 -30.36 -40.67
C TYR A 108 -2.91 -30.84 -40.62
N VAL A 109 -2.38 -31.09 -39.42
CA VAL A 109 -0.99 -31.50 -39.19
C VAL A 109 -0.90 -32.99 -38.79
N LEU A 110 -2.03 -33.60 -38.43
CA LEU A 110 -2.20 -35.04 -38.21
C LEU A 110 -2.88 -35.68 -39.43
#